data_AF-A0A0W0ZBP6-F1
#
_entry.id   AF-A0A0W0ZBP6-F1
#
_cell.length_a   1.000
_cell.length_b   1.000
_cell.length_c   1.000
_cell.angle_alpha   90.00
_cell.angle_beta   90.00
_cell.angle_gamma   90.00
#
_symmetry.space_group_name_H-M   'P 1'
#
loop_
_entity.id
_entity.type
_entity.pdbx_description
1 polymer ?
#
loop_
_entity_poly.entity_id
_entity_poly.type
_entity_poly.pdbx_seq_one_letter_code
_entity_poly.pdbx_strand_id
1 'polypeptide(L)'
;MYQLANKLLFLILTLMSSSLFSAISTPIEITLEPNKPTVLTNSNTRIAMLCEIHAASNTKNNVTINIMSGKGVFNGTTFRQGDFMVWTIYNMQQIPFTADPGTKAQVTNLGSYTLKAVCV
;
A
#
# COMPACT_ATOMS: atom_id res chain seq x y z
N MET A 1 -17.00 -49.10 -26.51
CA MET A 1 -17.69 -47.88 -26.02
C MET A 1 -17.01 -47.21 -24.81
N TYR A 2 -16.15 -47.88 -24.03
CA TYR A 2 -15.50 -47.30 -22.84
C TYR A 2 -14.23 -46.44 -23.10
N GLN A 3 -13.59 -46.54 -24.27
CA GLN A 3 -12.36 -45.80 -24.56
C GLN A 3 -12.59 -44.32 -24.91
N LEU A 4 -13.76 -43.96 -25.42
CA LEU A 4 -14.13 -42.58 -25.76
C LEU A 4 -14.40 -41.74 -24.50
N ALA A 5 -15.04 -42.33 -23.49
CA ALA A 5 -15.34 -41.66 -22.23
C ALA A 5 -14.06 -41.26 -21.45
N ASN A 6 -13.02 -42.11 -21.50
CA ASN A 6 -11.78 -41.85 -20.78
C ASN A 6 -10.93 -40.73 -21.42
N LYS A 7 -10.95 -40.62 -22.76
CA LYS A 7 -10.32 -39.49 -23.47
C LYS A 7 -11.05 -38.16 -23.26
N LEU A 8 -12.39 -38.20 -23.15
CA LEU A 8 -13.18 -37.01 -22.85
C LEU A 8 -12.91 -36.50 -21.43
N LEU A 9 -12.76 -37.41 -20.45
CA LEU A 9 -12.47 -37.05 -19.06
C LEU A 9 -11.13 -36.32 -18.92
N PHE A 10 -10.10 -36.77 -19.63
CA PHE A 10 -8.79 -36.09 -19.68
C PHE A 10 -8.84 -34.71 -20.34
N LEU A 11 -9.73 -34.50 -21.31
CA LEU A 11 -9.89 -33.20 -21.98
C LEU A 11 -10.54 -32.15 -21.07
N ILE A 12 -11.44 -32.55 -20.17
CA ILE A 12 -12.14 -31.63 -19.27
C ILE A 12 -11.23 -31.18 -18.12
N LEU A 13 -10.30 -32.05 -17.67
CA LEU A 13 -9.35 -31.70 -16.61
C LEU A 13 -8.26 -30.70 -17.03
N THR A 14 -7.92 -30.60 -18.31
CA THR A 14 -6.93 -29.60 -18.80
C THR A 14 -7.51 -28.21 -19.04
N LEU A 15 -8.84 -28.07 -19.03
CA LEU A 15 -9.56 -26.81 -19.27
C LEU A 15 -9.77 -25.96 -18.00
N MET A 16 -9.48 -26.49 -16.81
CA MET A 16 -9.64 -25.77 -15.52
C MET A 16 -8.34 -25.13 -15.00
N SER A 17 -7.24 -25.30 -15.73
CA SER A 17 -5.94 -24.75 -15.33
C SER A 17 -5.75 -23.31 -15.81
N SER A 18 -5.66 -22.42 -14.82
CA SER A 18 -4.90 -21.17 -14.81
C SER A 18 -5.35 -20.04 -15.73
N SER A 19 -6.31 -19.26 -15.24
CA SER A 19 -6.29 -17.81 -15.44
C SER A 19 -6.54 -17.09 -14.11
N LEU A 20 -5.66 -17.34 -13.13
CA LEU A 20 -5.44 -16.38 -12.05
C LEU A 20 -4.64 -15.22 -12.64
N PHE A 21 -5.33 -14.30 -13.31
CA PHE A 21 -4.75 -13.01 -13.67
C PHE A 21 -4.32 -12.33 -12.37
N SER A 22 -3.02 -12.39 -12.07
CA SER A 22 -2.42 -11.47 -11.13
C SER A 22 -2.57 -10.09 -11.75
N ALA A 23 -3.49 -9.28 -11.23
CA ALA A 23 -3.58 -7.88 -11.58
C ALA A 23 -2.22 -7.26 -11.23
N ILE A 24 -1.46 -6.86 -12.25
CA ILE A 24 -0.15 -6.24 -12.08
C ILE A 24 -0.44 -4.82 -11.56
N SER A 25 -0.56 -4.64 -10.24
CA SER A 25 -0.51 -3.31 -9.65
C SER A 25 0.92 -2.83 -9.79
N THR A 26 1.13 -1.78 -10.59
CA THR A 26 2.42 -1.09 -10.63
C THR A 26 2.71 -0.54 -9.25
N PRO A 27 3.83 -0.89 -8.60
CA PRO A 27 4.15 -0.38 -7.28
C PRO A 27 4.21 1.15 -7.30
N ILE A 28 3.60 1.78 -6.30
CA ILE A 28 3.65 3.23 -6.10
C ILE A 28 4.84 3.52 -5.21
N GLU A 29 5.78 4.31 -5.71
CA GLU A 29 6.92 4.77 -4.94
C GLU A 29 6.67 6.18 -4.39
N ILE A 30 6.87 6.35 -3.09
CA ILE A 30 6.72 7.63 -2.39
C ILE A 30 8.05 7.98 -1.74
N THR A 31 8.62 9.12 -2.10
CA THR A 31 9.84 9.64 -1.49
C THR A 31 9.49 10.76 -0.50
N LEU A 32 9.95 10.62 0.74
CA LEU A 32 9.77 11.59 1.81
C LEU A 32 11.13 12.16 2.21
N GLU A 33 11.41 13.37 1.73
CA GLU A 33 12.63 14.09 2.07
C GLU A 33 12.64 14.56 3.54
N PRO A 34 13.81 14.61 4.19
CA PRO A 34 13.96 15.11 5.55
C PRO A 34 13.34 16.50 5.73
N ASN A 35 12.53 16.66 6.77
CA ASN A 35 11.88 17.89 7.21
C ASN A 35 11.06 18.62 6.13
N LYS A 36 10.72 17.92 5.03
CA LYS A 36 9.93 18.47 3.93
C LYS A 36 8.54 17.85 3.94
N PRO A 37 7.48 18.67 4.04
CA PRO A 37 6.13 18.15 3.90
C PRO A 37 5.83 17.72 2.47
N THR A 38 5.23 16.54 2.33
CA THR A 38 4.74 15.96 1.08
C THR A 38 3.24 15.72 1.20
N VAL A 39 2.48 16.19 0.21
CA VAL A 39 1.03 15.96 0.16
C VAL A 39 0.74 14.71 -0.66
N LEU A 40 0.11 13.73 -0.02
CA LEU A 40 -0.38 12.50 -0.64
C LEU A 40 -1.88 12.66 -0.89
N THR A 41 -2.33 12.33 -2.10
CA THR A 41 -3.74 12.46 -2.51
C THR A 41 -4.22 11.16 -3.13
N ASN A 42 -5.35 10.63 -2.64
CA ASN A 42 -6.13 9.63 -3.34
C ASN A 42 -7.34 10.30 -4.02
N SER A 43 -7.23 10.61 -5.32
CA SER A 43 -8.33 11.24 -6.07
C SER A 43 -9.36 10.25 -6.62
N ASN A 44 -9.04 8.95 -6.64
CA ASN A 44 -9.78 7.95 -7.39
C ASN A 44 -10.62 7.08 -6.44
N THR A 45 -10.68 5.77 -6.71
CA THR A 45 -11.41 4.79 -5.90
C THR A 45 -10.75 4.56 -4.55
N ARG A 46 -11.47 3.89 -3.63
CA ARG A 46 -10.88 3.46 -2.37
C ARG A 46 -9.69 2.55 -2.65
N ILE A 47 -8.55 2.85 -2.03
CA ILE A 47 -7.34 2.05 -2.13
C ILE A 47 -7.09 1.30 -0.84
N ALA A 48 -6.53 0.10 -0.98
CA ALA A 48 -5.96 -0.69 0.10
C ALA A 48 -4.61 -1.20 -0.41
N MET A 49 -3.53 -0.85 0.30
CA MET A 49 -2.16 -1.13 -0.11
C MET A 49 -1.34 -1.58 1.09
N LEU A 50 -0.30 -2.36 0.82
CA LEU A 50 0.76 -2.64 1.78
C LEU A 50 2.00 -1.88 1.36
N CYS A 51 2.47 -0.97 2.21
CA CYS A 51 3.66 -0.15 1.93
C CYS A 51 4.86 -0.68 2.71
N GLU A 52 5.93 -1.03 2.01
CA GLU A 52 7.22 -1.33 2.61
C GLU A 52 8.09 -0.07 2.66
N ILE A 53 8.67 0.20 3.83
CA ILE A 53 9.49 1.38 4.09
C ILE A 53 10.96 1.05 3.93
N HIS A 54 11.66 1.75 3.06
CA HIS A 54 13.11 1.73 2.94
C HIS A 54 13.68 3.00 3.56
N ALA A 55 14.47 2.83 4.61
CA ALA A 55 15.19 3.92 5.26
C ALA A 55 16.69 3.67 5.12
N ALA A 56 17.49 4.74 4.94
CA ALA A 56 18.94 4.64 4.84
C ALA A 56 19.61 4.09 6.11
N SER A 57 18.90 4.12 7.24
CA SER A 57 19.37 3.66 8.54
C SER A 57 18.25 2.91 9.27
N ASN A 58 18.63 1.91 10.07
CA ASN A 58 17.74 1.20 10.99
C ASN A 58 17.39 2.02 12.25
N THR A 59 17.82 3.28 12.33
CA THR A 59 17.43 4.20 13.40
C THR A 59 15.94 4.54 13.33
N LYS A 60 15.38 4.98 14.46
CA LYS A 60 13.99 5.45 14.53
C LYS A 60 13.81 6.65 13.60
N ASN A 61 12.88 6.57 12.66
CA ASN A 61 12.47 7.70 11.82
C ASN A 61 11.04 8.07 12.20
N ASN A 62 10.81 9.32 12.60
CA ASN A 62 9.46 9.76 12.93
C ASN A 62 8.84 10.46 11.73
N VAL A 63 7.58 10.16 11.43
CA VAL A 63 6.77 10.95 10.51
C VAL A 63 5.60 11.57 11.24
N THR A 64 5.23 12.77 10.83
CA THR A 64 3.95 13.39 11.20
C THR A 64 3.00 13.28 10.01
N ILE A 65 1.76 12.92 10.29
CA ILE A 65 0.70 12.78 9.30
C ILE A 65 -0.45 13.69 9.73
N ASN A 66 -0.78 14.67 8.89
CA ASN A 66 -1.92 15.56 9.07
C ASN A 66 -2.97 15.29 8.00
N ILE A 67 -4.18 14.87 8.39
CA ILE A 67 -5.24 14.54 7.44
C ILE A 67 -6.01 15.79 7.05
N MET A 68 -5.75 16.27 5.84
CA MET A 68 -6.36 17.50 5.31
C MET A 68 -7.81 17.29 4.89
N SER A 69 -8.15 16.10 4.38
CA SER A 69 -9.51 15.72 3.99
C SER A 69 -9.66 14.21 3.90
N GLY A 70 -10.90 13.72 4.00
CA GLY A 70 -11.23 12.31 3.82
C GLY A 70 -11.00 11.46 5.07
N LYS A 71 -10.85 10.15 4.87
CA LYS A 71 -10.72 9.16 5.94
C LYS A 71 -10.09 7.86 5.45
N GLY A 72 -9.62 7.04 6.38
CA GLY A 72 -8.99 5.77 6.06
C GLY A 72 -8.45 5.06 7.28
N VAL A 73 -7.52 4.14 7.05
CA VAL A 73 -6.86 3.36 8.10
C VAL A 73 -5.37 3.31 7.80
N PHE A 74 -4.55 3.64 8.79
CA PHE A 74 -3.09 3.55 8.74
C PHE A 74 -2.60 2.64 9.86
N ASN A 75 -1.96 1.53 9.51
CA ASN A 75 -1.49 0.52 10.46
C ASN A 75 -2.56 0.07 11.48
N GLY A 76 -3.79 -0.15 11.02
CA GLY A 76 -4.94 -0.50 11.86
C GLY A 76 -5.61 0.67 12.60
N THR A 77 -5.00 1.86 12.61
CA THR A 77 -5.59 3.06 13.23
C THR A 77 -6.45 3.80 12.22
N THR A 78 -7.73 4.00 12.54
CA THR A 78 -8.63 4.80 11.69
C THR A 78 -8.28 6.28 11.83
N PHE A 79 -8.25 7.00 10.71
CA PHE A 79 -8.05 8.44 10.67
C PHE A 79 -9.16 9.12 9.87
N ARG A 80 -9.39 10.40 10.18
CA ARG A 80 -10.34 11.29 9.50
C ARG A 80 -9.77 12.70 9.40
N GLN A 81 -10.43 13.55 8.62
CA GLN A 81 -10.07 14.96 8.48
C GLN A 81 -9.86 15.65 9.83
N GLY A 82 -8.77 16.41 9.92
CA GLY A 82 -8.35 17.13 11.13
C GLY A 82 -7.51 16.29 12.08
N ASP A 83 -7.44 14.98 11.90
CA ASP A 83 -6.58 14.14 12.73
C ASP A 83 -5.10 14.43 12.43
N PHE A 84 -4.32 14.44 13.51
CA PHE A 84 -2.87 14.56 13.48
C PHE A 84 -2.26 13.37 14.19
N MET A 85 -1.30 12.72 13.55
CA MET A 85 -0.64 11.52 14.06
C MET A 85 0.87 11.66 13.97
N VAL A 86 1.58 11.11 14.95
CA VAL A 86 3.03 10.92 14.90
C VAL A 86 3.29 9.42 14.91
N TRP A 87 4.06 8.94 13.93
CA TRP A 87 4.38 7.52 13.81
C TRP A 87 5.89 7.31 13.75
N THR A 88 6.38 6.36 14.53
CA THR A 88 7.77 5.89 14.42
C THR A 88 7.81 4.75 13.41
N ILE A 89 8.62 4.93 12.38
CA ILE A 89 8.84 3.96 11.31
C ILE A 89 10.26 3.44 11.32
N TYR A 90 10.37 2.17 10.94
CA TYR A 90 11.63 1.43 10.83
C TYR A 90 11.88 0.98 9.40
N ASN A 91 13.15 0.71 9.10
CA ASN A 91 13.53 0.14 7.81
C ASN A 91 12.91 -1.25 7.61
N MET A 92 12.51 -1.54 6.38
CA MET A 92 11.75 -2.72 5.94
C MET A 92 10.42 -2.95 6.67
N GLN A 93 9.91 -1.94 7.38
CA GLN A 93 8.61 -2.06 8.02
C GLN A 93 7.52 -2.08 6.96
N GLN A 94 6.60 -3.04 7.08
CA GLN A 94 5.41 -3.12 6.25
C GLN A 94 4.22 -2.50 6.97
N ILE A 95 3.52 -1.61 6.28
CA ILE A 95 2.42 -0.84 6.84
C ILE A 95 1.18 -1.00 5.97
N PRO A 96 0.11 -1.62 6.50
CA PRO A 96 -1.16 -1.67 5.78
C PRO A 96 -1.81 -0.29 5.82
N PHE A 97 -2.30 0.15 4.67
CA PHE A 97 -2.89 1.46 4.48
C PHE A 97 -4.17 1.34 3.65
N THR A 98 -5.21 2.05 4.06
CA THR A 98 -6.41 2.25 3.25
C THR A 98 -6.79 3.73 3.24
N ALA A 99 -7.30 4.21 2.11
CA ALA A 99 -7.80 5.57 1.97
C ALA A 99 -9.03 5.61 1.08
N ASP A 100 -10.06 6.32 1.54
CA ASP A 100 -11.26 6.57 0.74
C ASP A 100 -10.97 7.59 -0.37
N PRO A 101 -11.82 7.61 -1.43
CA PRO A 101 -11.78 8.65 -2.46
C PRO A 101 -11.76 10.06 -1.86
N GLY A 102 -10.92 10.93 -2.42
CA GLY A 102 -10.78 12.33 -1.99
C GLY A 102 -9.94 12.53 -0.71
N THR A 103 -9.32 11.47 -0.19
CA THR A 103 -8.45 11.57 0.98
C THR A 103 -7.15 12.29 0.64
N LYS A 104 -6.78 13.27 1.48
CA LYS A 104 -5.52 14.01 1.38
C LYS A 104 -4.83 14.03 2.73
N ALA A 105 -3.54 13.73 2.73
CA ALA A 105 -2.71 13.78 3.92
C ALA A 105 -1.40 14.52 3.63
N GLN A 106 -1.01 15.40 4.53
CA GLN A 106 0.32 15.99 4.54
C GLN A 106 1.20 15.14 5.46
N VAL A 107 2.21 14.52 4.87
CA VAL A 107 3.19 13.69 5.58
C VAL A 107 4.51 14.43 5.63
N THR A 108 5.12 14.55 6.81
CA THR A 108 6.45 15.14 6.97
C THR A 108 7.36 14.14 7.66
N ASN A 109 8.50 13.85 7.04
CA ASN A 109 9.56 13.06 7.65
C ASN A 109 10.36 13.95 8.61
N LEU A 110 10.30 13.68 9.91
CA LEU A 110 11.07 14.36 10.94
C LEU A 110 12.47 13.75 11.15
N GLY A 111 12.79 12.68 10.43
CA GLY A 111 14.11 12.05 10.44
C GLY A 111 15.14 12.86 9.66
N SER A 112 16.42 12.52 9.84
CA SER A 112 17.55 13.15 9.15
C SER A 112 17.84 12.56 7.77
N TYR A 113 17.18 11.45 7.41
CA TYR A 113 17.43 10.70 6.18
C TYR A 113 16.15 10.55 5.36
N THR A 114 16.29 10.54 4.03
CA THR A 114 15.19 10.31 3.11
C THR A 114 14.58 8.92 3.35
N LEU A 115 13.25 8.87 3.35
CA LEU A 115 12.50 7.62 3.40
C LEU A 115 11.87 7.35 2.04
N LYS A 116 11.90 6.09 1.60
CA LYS A 116 11.19 5.64 0.40
C LYS A 116 10.15 4.60 0.82
N ALA A 117 8.89 4.80 0.47
CA ALA A 117 7.84 3.80 0.65
C ALA A 117 7.49 3.19 -0.71
N VAL A 118 7.39 1.86 -0.78
CA VAL A 118 6.96 1.12 -1.97
C VAL A 118 5.64 0.44 -1.63
N CYS A 119 4.54 0.86 -2.26
CA CYS A 119 3.19 0.40 -1.96
C CYS A 119 2.64 -0.44 -3.12
N VAL A 120 2.06 -1.61 -2.81
CA VAL A 120 1.46 -2.55 -3.77
C VAL A 120 -0.01 -2.80 -3.52
#